data_AF-A0A821XIP1-F1
#
_entry.id   AF-A0A821XIP1-F1
#
_cell.length_a   1.000
_cell.length_b   1.000
_cell.length_c   1.000
_cell.angle_alpha   90.00
_cell.angle_beta   90.00
_cell.angle_gamma   90.00
#
_symmetry.space_group_name_H-M   'P 1'
#
loop_
_entity.id
_entity.type
_entity.pdbx_description
1 polymer ?
#
loop_
_entity_poly.entity_id
_entity_poly.type
_entity_poly.pdbx_seq_one_letter_code
_entity_poly.pdbx_strand_id
1 'polypeptide(L)'
;KSTMKDINKTAEQQLNRSYAIELNPSEKLGDFRLRVPDMAIEYPFELDTFQKQAILRLENNESVFVAAHTSAGKTVVAEYAIALAQNHSTKAFYTSPIKALSNQKYCDFKKRFNDVGLLTGDVQINHEASCLIMTTEILRSMLYNRSNTLKSLEWVIMDEIHYLNDSERGFVWEEVLIMLPDHVGLIMLSATVSNAREFAEWVGRMKRRNVYVISTFKRPVPLEHFLYTGNSTSTNKELFMLIDAEQKFLERNHVQAVAAKTAKQKDRQQHFGSKTRHDTLNTNQ
;
A
#
# COMPACT_ATOMS: atom_id res chain seq x y z
N LYS A 1 -8.20 -50.17 5.84
CA LYS A 1 -7.37 -49.75 4.67
C LYS A 1 -8.09 -48.77 3.72
N SER A 2 -9.43 -48.83 3.56
CA SER A 2 -10.18 -47.82 2.78
C SER A 2 -10.18 -46.44 3.45
N THR A 3 -10.49 -46.39 4.74
CA THR A 3 -10.64 -45.15 5.52
C THR A 3 -9.37 -44.28 5.56
N MET A 4 -8.18 -44.89 5.65
CA MET A 4 -6.91 -44.15 5.62
C MET A 4 -6.55 -43.60 4.23
N LYS A 5 -6.96 -44.27 3.15
CA LYS A 5 -6.77 -43.75 1.78
C LYS A 5 -7.69 -42.57 1.49
N ASP A 6 -8.90 -42.60 2.03
CA ASP A 6 -9.86 -41.51 1.88
C ASP A 6 -9.47 -40.28 2.70
N ILE A 7 -8.95 -40.47 3.93
CA ILE A 7 -8.37 -39.40 4.75
C ILE A 7 -7.14 -38.78 4.05
N ASN A 8 -6.24 -39.60 3.50
CA ASN A 8 -5.06 -39.09 2.78
C ASN A 8 -5.43 -38.35 1.49
N LYS A 9 -6.41 -38.84 0.72
CA LYS A 9 -6.94 -38.12 -0.46
C LYS A 9 -7.56 -36.78 -0.08
N THR A 10 -8.29 -36.72 1.02
CA THR A 10 -8.93 -35.48 1.48
C THR A 10 -7.90 -34.47 1.99
N ALA A 11 -6.86 -34.95 2.70
CA ALA A 11 -5.74 -34.13 3.13
C ALA A 11 -4.90 -33.62 1.94
N GLU A 12 -4.62 -34.47 0.94
CA GLU A 12 -3.91 -34.08 -0.30
C GLU A 12 -4.74 -33.09 -1.14
N GLN A 13 -6.06 -33.27 -1.23
CA GLN A 13 -6.96 -32.31 -1.89
C GLN A 13 -7.04 -30.97 -1.16
N GLN A 14 -6.99 -30.97 0.19
CA GLN A 14 -6.89 -29.74 0.97
C GLN A 14 -5.51 -29.06 0.83
N LEU A 15 -4.43 -29.84 0.68
CA LEU A 15 -3.08 -29.32 0.46
C LEU A 15 -2.92 -28.66 -0.93
N ASN A 16 -3.62 -29.18 -1.94
CA ASN A 16 -3.58 -28.68 -3.32
C ASN A 16 -4.62 -27.60 -3.66
N ARG A 17 -5.48 -27.22 -2.70
CA ARG A 17 -6.46 -26.14 -2.91
C ARG A 17 -5.74 -24.79 -2.87
N SER A 18 -5.77 -24.06 -3.97
CA SER A 18 -5.31 -22.66 -3.99
C SER A 18 -6.35 -21.77 -3.32
N TYR A 19 -5.90 -20.89 -2.43
CA TYR A 19 -6.72 -19.88 -1.76
C TYR A 19 -6.55 -18.49 -2.39
N ALA A 20 -5.43 -18.23 -3.08
CA ALA A 20 -5.21 -16.99 -3.81
C ALA A 20 -5.82 -17.02 -5.22
N ILE A 21 -6.78 -16.13 -5.46
CA ILE A 21 -7.46 -15.98 -6.75
C ILE A 21 -7.06 -14.64 -7.34
N GLU A 22 -6.26 -14.65 -8.40
CA GLU A 22 -5.87 -13.43 -9.10
C GLU A 22 -6.99 -12.96 -10.04
N LEU A 23 -7.34 -11.68 -9.94
CA LEU A 23 -8.31 -11.05 -10.83
C LEU A 23 -7.59 -10.37 -11.99
N ASN A 24 -8.19 -10.44 -13.17
CA ASN A 24 -7.64 -9.78 -14.36
C ASN A 24 -7.86 -8.26 -14.25
N PRO A 25 -6.79 -7.43 -14.20
CA PRO A 25 -6.94 -5.98 -14.04
C PRO A 25 -7.61 -5.28 -15.23
N SER A 26 -7.63 -5.94 -16.40
CA SER A 26 -8.22 -5.40 -17.64
C SER A 26 -9.65 -5.88 -17.89
N GLU A 27 -10.25 -6.63 -16.96
CA GLU A 27 -11.62 -7.12 -17.08
C GLU A 27 -12.62 -5.96 -17.09
N LYS A 28 -13.52 -5.93 -18.08
CA LYS A 28 -14.57 -4.92 -18.16
C LYS A 28 -15.77 -5.33 -17.31
N LEU A 29 -15.98 -4.63 -16.19
CA LEU A 29 -17.14 -4.82 -15.31
C LEU A 29 -18.32 -3.94 -15.73
N GLY A 30 -18.86 -4.20 -16.93
CA GLY A 30 -19.98 -3.43 -17.48
C GLY A 30 -21.29 -3.57 -16.72
N ASP A 31 -21.43 -4.63 -15.91
CA ASP A 31 -22.59 -4.99 -15.12
C ASP A 31 -22.45 -4.61 -13.62
N PHE A 32 -21.43 -3.83 -13.26
CA PHE A 32 -21.12 -3.52 -11.85
C PHE A 32 -22.34 -3.01 -11.06
N ARG A 33 -23.09 -2.04 -11.61
CA ARG A 33 -24.29 -1.48 -10.97
C ARG A 33 -25.47 -2.45 -10.90
N LEU A 34 -25.50 -3.48 -11.76
CA LEU A 34 -26.51 -4.54 -11.68
C LEU A 34 -26.16 -5.55 -10.57
N ARG A 35 -24.87 -5.77 -10.34
CA ARG A 35 -24.36 -6.69 -9.31
C ARG A 35 -24.33 -6.07 -7.92
N VAL A 36 -24.18 -4.75 -7.82
CA VAL A 36 -24.24 -3.98 -6.58
C VAL A 36 -25.24 -2.82 -6.78
N PRO A 37 -26.56 -3.10 -6.70
CA PRO A 37 -27.58 -2.08 -6.89
C PRO A 37 -27.56 -1.06 -5.75
N ASP A 38 -27.45 -1.54 -4.51
CA ASP A 38 -27.46 -0.74 -3.29
C ASP A 38 -26.02 -0.62 -2.74
N MET A 39 -25.28 0.37 -3.25
CA MET A 39 -23.91 0.61 -2.77
C MET A 39 -23.89 1.12 -1.33
N ALA A 40 -22.94 0.63 -0.53
CA ALA A 40 -22.78 1.09 0.85
C ALA A 40 -22.40 2.59 0.95
N ILE A 41 -21.71 3.12 -0.07
CA ILE A 41 -21.35 4.53 -0.17
C ILE A 41 -21.18 4.95 -1.64
N GLU A 42 -21.61 6.16 -1.97
CA GLU A 42 -21.47 6.73 -3.31
C GLU A 42 -20.22 7.61 -3.45
N TYR A 43 -19.75 7.74 -4.70
CA TYR A 43 -18.58 8.54 -5.06
C TYR A 43 -18.93 9.53 -6.16
N PRO A 44 -18.40 10.77 -6.14
CA PRO A 44 -18.68 11.78 -7.16
C PRO A 44 -17.89 11.55 -8.47
N PHE A 45 -17.13 10.46 -8.55
CA PHE A 45 -16.30 10.09 -9.69
C PHE A 45 -16.54 8.62 -10.07
N GLU A 46 -16.19 8.25 -11.30
CA GLU A 46 -16.26 6.85 -11.71
C GLU A 46 -15.15 6.04 -11.06
N LEU A 47 -15.52 4.90 -10.48
CA LEU A 47 -14.57 3.97 -9.88
C LEU A 47 -13.75 3.25 -10.94
N ASP A 48 -12.45 3.09 -10.66
CA ASP A 48 -11.55 2.29 -11.47
C ASP A 48 -11.93 0.80 -11.43
N THR A 49 -11.53 0.04 -12.46
CA THR A 49 -11.81 -1.40 -12.54
C THR A 49 -11.39 -2.16 -11.29
N PHE A 50 -10.20 -1.88 -10.75
CA PHE A 50 -9.68 -2.58 -9.57
C PHE A 50 -10.52 -2.25 -8.31
N GLN A 51 -11.05 -1.03 -8.20
CA GLN A 51 -11.93 -0.61 -7.11
C GLN A 51 -13.28 -1.32 -7.21
N LYS A 52 -13.87 -1.37 -8.42
CA LYS A 52 -15.11 -2.12 -8.70
C LYS A 52 -14.94 -3.61 -8.40
N GLN A 53 -13.82 -4.21 -8.81
CA GLN A 53 -13.48 -5.60 -8.50
C GLN A 53 -13.40 -5.83 -6.99
N ALA A 54 -12.71 -4.95 -6.25
CA ALA A 54 -12.60 -5.08 -4.81
C ALA A 54 -13.96 -5.00 -4.12
N ILE A 55 -14.78 -3.99 -4.47
CA ILE A 55 -16.13 -3.80 -3.91
C ILE A 55 -17.00 -5.04 -4.14
N LEU A 56 -16.99 -5.61 -5.34
CA LEU A 56 -17.75 -6.84 -5.64
C LEU A 56 -17.36 -8.01 -4.73
N ARG A 57 -16.10 -8.10 -4.31
CA ARG A 57 -15.63 -9.14 -3.39
C ARG A 57 -16.03 -8.85 -1.95
N LEU A 58 -15.95 -7.58 -1.54
CA LEU A 58 -16.41 -7.15 -0.21
C LEU A 58 -17.91 -7.43 -0.01
N GLU A 59 -18.74 -7.13 -1.01
CA GLU A 59 -20.19 -7.45 -0.99
C GLU A 59 -20.46 -8.95 -0.84
N ASN A 60 -19.57 -9.81 -1.32
CA ASN A 60 -19.66 -11.26 -1.14
C ASN A 60 -18.99 -11.75 0.17
N ASN A 61 -18.60 -10.85 1.07
CA ASN A 61 -17.84 -11.15 2.29
C ASN A 61 -16.54 -11.94 2.01
N GLU A 62 -15.86 -11.59 0.92
CA GLU A 62 -14.60 -12.19 0.48
C GLU A 62 -13.42 -11.25 0.78
N SER A 63 -12.32 -11.81 1.26
CA SER A 63 -11.10 -11.05 1.56
C SER A 63 -10.38 -10.63 0.27
N VAL A 64 -9.77 -9.44 0.30
CA VAL A 64 -9.07 -8.87 -0.86
C VAL A 64 -7.65 -8.45 -0.52
N PHE A 65 -6.75 -8.64 -1.49
CA PHE A 65 -5.40 -8.06 -1.49
C PHE A 65 -5.29 -7.10 -2.68
N VAL A 66 -5.15 -5.81 -2.42
CA VAL A 66 -5.03 -4.76 -3.45
C VAL A 66 -3.58 -4.27 -3.53
N ALA A 67 -2.88 -4.69 -4.58
CA ALA A 67 -1.53 -4.26 -4.92
C ALA A 67 -1.58 -3.14 -5.97
N ALA A 68 -1.67 -1.89 -5.52
CA ALA A 68 -1.75 -0.74 -6.41
C ALA A 68 -0.79 0.38 -6.02
N HIS A 69 -0.39 1.21 -6.97
CA HIS A 69 0.54 2.31 -6.70
C HIS A 69 0.01 3.26 -5.61
N THR A 70 0.90 3.92 -4.88
CA THR A 70 0.53 5.07 -4.04
C THR A 70 -0.16 6.12 -4.92
N SER A 71 -1.13 6.84 -4.36
CA SER A 71 -2.05 7.76 -5.06
C SER A 71 -3.06 7.12 -6.03
N ALA A 72 -3.08 5.79 -6.21
CA ALA A 72 -4.06 5.14 -7.09
C ALA A 72 -5.49 5.07 -6.54
N GLY A 73 -5.78 5.65 -5.37
CA GLY A 73 -7.12 5.62 -4.79
C GLY A 73 -7.48 4.31 -4.07
N LYS A 74 -6.49 3.57 -3.51
CA LYS A 74 -6.75 2.38 -2.67
C LYS A 74 -7.71 2.65 -1.50
N THR A 75 -7.71 3.89 -1.00
CA THR A 75 -8.57 4.32 0.12
C THR A 75 -10.06 4.13 -0.18
N VAL A 76 -10.49 4.13 -1.44
CA VAL A 76 -11.87 3.80 -1.84
C VAL A 76 -12.30 2.44 -1.30
N VAL A 77 -11.42 1.43 -1.38
CA VAL A 77 -11.72 0.07 -0.90
C VAL A 77 -11.89 0.04 0.62
N ALA A 78 -11.06 0.80 1.35
CA ALA A 78 -11.17 0.94 2.80
C ALA A 78 -12.46 1.66 3.22
N GLU A 79 -12.78 2.77 2.55
CA GLU A 79 -13.99 3.55 2.80
C GLU A 79 -15.25 2.72 2.56
N TYR A 80 -15.26 1.94 1.47
CA TYR A 80 -16.38 1.06 1.17
C TYR A 80 -16.60 0.02 2.25
N ALA A 81 -15.53 -0.62 2.73
CA ALA A 81 -15.61 -1.61 3.81
C ALA A 81 -16.10 -1.01 5.14
N ILE A 82 -15.67 0.22 5.45
CA ILE A 82 -16.15 0.95 6.63
C ILE A 82 -17.66 1.22 6.51
N ALA A 83 -18.12 1.68 5.34
CA ALA A 83 -19.54 1.92 5.09
C ALA A 83 -20.35 0.61 5.15
N LEU A 84 -19.82 -0.48 4.59
CA LEU A 84 -20.46 -1.79 4.61
C LEU A 84 -20.63 -2.31 6.05
N ALA A 85 -19.57 -2.21 6.87
CA ALA A 85 -19.63 -2.56 8.29
C ALA A 85 -20.69 -1.73 9.05
N GLN A 86 -20.77 -0.42 8.76
CA GLN A 86 -21.80 0.44 9.35
C GLN A 86 -23.21 0.00 8.98
N ASN A 87 -23.45 -0.37 7.71
CA ASN A 87 -24.74 -0.91 7.27
C ASN A 87 -25.08 -2.24 7.97
N HIS A 88 -24.08 -3.07 8.24
CA HIS A 88 -24.24 -4.33 8.97
C HIS A 88 -24.32 -4.16 10.50
N SER A 89 -24.17 -2.93 11.02
CA SER A 89 -24.04 -2.65 12.45
C SER A 89 -22.88 -3.40 13.12
N THR A 90 -21.80 -3.62 12.37
CA THR A 90 -20.55 -4.25 12.81
C THR A 90 -19.43 -3.20 12.88
N LYS A 91 -18.22 -3.63 13.24
CA LYS A 91 -17.04 -2.78 13.35
C LYS A 91 -16.05 -3.05 12.22
N ALA A 92 -15.37 -1.99 11.79
CA ALA A 92 -14.24 -2.04 10.88
C ALA A 92 -13.00 -1.42 11.54
N PHE A 93 -11.90 -2.15 11.56
CA PHE A 93 -10.63 -1.66 12.11
C PHE A 93 -9.68 -1.30 11.00
N TYR A 94 -9.17 -0.07 11.01
CA TYR A 94 -8.12 0.39 10.11
C TYR A 94 -6.77 0.40 10.83
N THR A 95 -5.84 -0.38 10.32
CA THR A 95 -4.47 -0.46 10.85
C THR A 95 -3.47 0.17 9.90
N SER A 96 -2.52 0.92 10.47
CA SER A 96 -1.38 1.48 9.76
C SER A 96 -0.10 1.22 10.56
N PRO A 97 1.06 1.05 9.90
CA PRO A 97 2.32 0.79 10.58
C PRO A 97 2.88 2.02 11.32
N ILE A 98 2.41 3.23 11.03
CA ILE A 98 2.97 4.48 11.57
C ILE A 98 1.88 5.32 12.24
N LYS A 99 2.14 5.80 13.47
CA LYS A 99 1.22 6.66 14.25
C LYS A 99 0.79 7.91 13.47
N ALA A 100 1.74 8.57 12.80
CA ALA A 100 1.46 9.76 12.00
C ALA A 100 0.45 9.50 10.87
N LEU A 101 0.56 8.35 10.19
CA LEU A 101 -0.38 7.94 9.15
C LEU A 101 -1.76 7.61 9.74
N SER A 102 -1.81 6.96 10.92
CA SER A 102 -3.07 6.73 11.64
C SER A 102 -3.79 8.04 11.98
N ASN A 103 -3.05 9.06 12.44
CA ASN A 103 -3.61 10.39 12.72
C ASN A 103 -4.13 11.07 11.46
N GLN A 104 -3.38 11.00 10.36
CA GLN A 104 -3.83 11.54 9.07
C GLN A 104 -5.13 10.85 8.61
N LYS A 105 -5.17 9.51 8.65
CA LYS A 105 -6.35 8.74 8.27
C LYS A 105 -7.54 9.00 9.18
N TYR A 106 -7.32 9.27 10.46
CA TYR A 106 -8.38 9.73 11.36
C TYR A 106 -8.98 11.05 10.90
N CYS A 107 -8.16 12.05 10.60
CA CYS A 107 -8.65 13.32 10.07
C CYS A 107 -9.40 13.15 8.74
N ASP A 108 -8.94 12.26 7.86
CA ASP A 108 -9.58 12.01 6.56
C ASP A 108 -10.92 11.29 6.72
N PHE A 109 -10.97 10.20 7.49
CA PHE A 109 -12.20 9.45 7.72
C PHE A 109 -13.21 10.20 8.57
N LYS A 110 -12.77 11.06 9.50
CA LYS A 110 -13.70 11.89 10.29
C LYS A 110 -14.47 12.91 9.46
N LYS A 111 -13.93 13.33 8.29
CA LYS A 111 -14.64 14.19 7.34
C LYS A 111 -15.72 13.44 6.56
N ARG A 112 -15.59 12.11 6.46
CA ARG A 112 -16.42 11.26 5.60
C ARG A 112 -17.43 10.41 6.39
N PHE A 113 -17.09 10.04 7.61
CA PHE A 113 -17.91 9.23 8.52
C PHE A 113 -18.04 9.94 9.87
N ASN A 114 -19.22 9.86 10.46
CA ASN A 114 -19.49 10.49 11.75
C ASN A 114 -18.88 9.71 12.92
N ASP A 115 -18.95 8.38 12.86
CA ASP A 115 -18.58 7.49 13.94
C ASP A 115 -17.21 6.84 13.72
N VAL A 116 -16.17 7.62 14.00
CA VAL A 116 -14.76 7.23 13.86
C VAL A 116 -14.04 7.47 15.18
N GLY A 117 -13.20 6.51 15.56
CA GLY A 117 -12.29 6.56 16.69
C GLY A 117 -10.84 6.36 16.29
N LEU A 118 -9.95 6.73 17.21
CA LEU A 118 -8.50 6.61 17.07
C LEU A 118 -7.93 5.97 18.34
N LEU A 119 -7.22 4.86 18.20
CA LEU A 119 -6.52 4.17 19.28
C LEU A 119 -5.03 4.09 18.94
N THR A 120 -4.23 4.87 19.65
CA THR A 120 -2.78 4.81 19.60
C THR A 120 -2.25 4.51 20.99
N GLY A 121 -0.94 4.23 21.13
CA GLY A 121 -0.34 4.00 22.44
C GLY A 121 -0.47 5.19 23.40
N ASP A 122 -0.64 6.41 22.87
CA ASP A 122 -0.60 7.64 23.66
C ASP A 122 -1.99 8.30 23.77
N VAL A 123 -2.85 8.08 22.77
CA VAL A 123 -4.14 8.78 22.62
C VAL A 123 -5.24 7.78 22.28
N GLN A 124 -6.37 7.90 22.98
CA GLN A 124 -7.60 7.15 22.71
C GLN A 124 -8.76 8.13 22.53
N ILE A 125 -9.43 8.06 21.38
CA ILE A 125 -10.56 8.92 21.00
C ILE A 125 -11.68 8.02 20.50
N ASN A 126 -12.89 8.19 21.04
CA ASN A 126 -14.10 7.46 20.63
C ASN A 126 -13.88 5.94 20.46
N HIS A 127 -13.42 5.26 21.51
CA HIS A 127 -13.07 3.84 21.49
C HIS A 127 -14.24 2.89 21.18
N GLU A 128 -15.48 3.36 21.34
CA GLU A 128 -16.69 2.61 21.01
C GLU A 128 -17.16 2.79 19.56
N ALA A 129 -16.44 3.56 18.75
CA ALA A 129 -16.80 3.80 17.35
C ALA A 129 -16.93 2.52 16.53
N SER A 130 -17.79 2.55 15.53
CA SER A 130 -17.91 1.53 14.48
C SER A 130 -16.62 1.41 13.65
N CYS A 131 -15.99 2.54 13.32
CA CYS A 131 -14.68 2.59 12.66
C CYS A 131 -13.57 2.95 13.65
N LEU A 132 -12.66 2.03 13.96
CA LEU A 132 -11.50 2.30 14.81
C LEU A 132 -10.21 2.31 14.00
N ILE A 133 -9.49 3.42 14.07
CA ILE A 133 -8.17 3.58 13.44
C ILE A 133 -7.11 3.37 14.49
N MET A 134 -6.11 2.54 14.21
CA MET A 134 -5.08 2.22 15.19
C MET A 134 -3.74 1.87 14.53
N THR A 135 -2.69 1.70 15.34
CA THR A 135 -1.47 1.04 14.85
C THR A 135 -1.60 -0.48 14.96
N THR A 136 -0.82 -1.20 14.16
CA THR A 136 -0.84 -2.68 14.16
C THR A 136 -0.52 -3.26 15.55
N GLU A 137 0.33 -2.61 16.33
CA GLU A 137 0.66 -3.02 17.71
C GLU A 137 -0.53 -2.92 18.67
N ILE A 138 -1.39 -1.92 18.49
CA ILE A 138 -2.59 -1.76 19.31
C ILE A 138 -3.59 -2.87 18.98
N LEU A 139 -3.79 -3.19 17.70
CA LEU A 139 -4.62 -4.33 17.30
C LEU A 139 -4.07 -5.64 17.89
N ARG A 140 -2.76 -5.85 17.78
CA ARG A 140 -2.09 -7.00 18.39
C ARG A 140 -2.36 -7.09 19.89
N SER A 141 -2.23 -5.98 20.61
CA SER A 141 -2.53 -5.92 22.05
C SER A 141 -3.99 -6.28 22.35
N MET A 142 -4.94 -5.79 21.54
CA MET A 142 -6.35 -6.15 21.68
C MET A 142 -6.60 -7.65 21.46
N LEU A 143 -5.89 -8.27 20.52
CA LEU A 143 -5.96 -9.71 20.23
C LEU A 143 -5.42 -10.54 21.40
N TYR A 144 -4.25 -10.19 21.95
CA TYR A 144 -3.70 -10.87 23.13
C TYR A 144 -4.62 -10.76 24.35
N ASN A 145 -5.19 -9.57 24.57
CA ASN A 145 -6.09 -9.32 25.68
C ASN A 145 -7.53 -9.83 25.45
N ARG A 146 -7.81 -10.42 24.28
CA ARG A 146 -9.14 -10.93 23.90
C ARG A 146 -10.24 -9.89 24.11
N SER A 147 -9.99 -8.66 23.65
CA SER A 147 -10.95 -7.55 23.80
C SER A 147 -12.34 -7.94 23.30
N ASN A 148 -13.38 -7.60 24.07
CA ASN A 148 -14.77 -7.89 23.68
C ASN A 148 -15.18 -7.20 22.37
N THR A 149 -14.54 -6.08 22.02
CA THR A 149 -14.76 -5.34 20.76
C THR A 149 -14.48 -6.20 19.53
N LEU A 150 -13.63 -7.23 19.65
CA LEU A 150 -13.32 -8.15 18.55
C LEU A 150 -14.51 -9.04 18.15
N LYS A 151 -15.53 -9.19 19.00
CA LYS A 151 -16.70 -10.03 18.71
C LYS A 151 -17.63 -9.43 17.65
N SER A 152 -17.64 -8.10 17.52
CA SER A 152 -18.42 -7.37 16.52
C SER A 152 -17.55 -6.88 15.36
N LEU A 153 -16.30 -7.32 15.27
CA LEU A 153 -15.38 -6.96 14.20
C LEU A 153 -15.70 -7.77 12.94
N GLU A 154 -16.03 -7.07 11.86
CA GLU A 154 -16.27 -7.69 10.56
C GLU A 154 -15.06 -7.55 9.64
N TRP A 155 -14.45 -6.36 9.58
CA TRP A 155 -13.37 -6.06 8.64
C TRP A 155 -12.13 -5.52 9.32
N VAL A 156 -10.97 -6.04 8.93
CA VAL A 156 -9.67 -5.44 9.24
C VAL A 156 -9.02 -4.95 7.95
N ILE A 157 -8.84 -3.63 7.87
CA ILE A 157 -8.08 -2.95 6.82
C ILE A 157 -6.62 -2.84 7.25
N MET A 158 -5.78 -3.51 6.49
CA MET A 158 -4.34 -3.61 6.66
C MET A 158 -3.65 -2.70 5.65
N ASP A 159 -3.39 -1.44 6.02
CA ASP A 159 -2.76 -0.47 5.13
C ASP A 159 -1.23 -0.58 5.14
N GLU A 160 -0.63 -0.33 3.99
CA GLU A 160 0.80 -0.45 3.73
C GLU A 160 1.40 -1.81 4.16
N ILE A 161 0.72 -2.91 3.83
CA ILE A 161 1.13 -4.26 4.23
C ILE A 161 2.52 -4.69 3.69
N HIS A 162 3.09 -3.96 2.72
CA HIS A 162 4.48 -4.15 2.30
C HIS A 162 5.49 -3.91 3.44
N TYR A 163 5.11 -3.25 4.53
CA TYR A 163 5.88 -3.16 5.77
C TYR A 163 6.02 -4.51 6.50
N LEU A 164 5.35 -5.57 6.07
CA LEU A 164 5.60 -6.93 6.55
C LEU A 164 7.06 -7.35 6.37
N ASN A 165 7.74 -6.87 5.32
CA ASN A 165 9.15 -7.19 5.07
C ASN A 165 10.11 -6.38 5.97
N ASP A 166 9.61 -5.54 6.86
CA ASP A 166 10.42 -4.82 7.83
C ASP A 166 11.01 -5.79 8.86
N SER A 167 12.34 -5.81 9.00
CA SER A 167 13.05 -6.76 9.86
C SER A 167 12.75 -6.59 11.35
N GLU A 168 12.35 -5.40 11.79
CA GLU A 168 12.12 -5.10 13.20
C GLU A 168 10.65 -5.16 13.57
N ARG A 169 9.73 -4.86 12.64
CA ARG A 169 8.29 -4.71 12.92
C ARG A 169 7.39 -5.62 12.10
N GLY A 170 7.94 -6.33 11.10
CA GLY A 170 7.18 -7.25 10.24
C GLY A 170 6.45 -8.34 11.01
N PHE A 171 7.09 -8.90 12.05
CA PHE A 171 6.52 -9.98 12.86
C PHE A 171 5.18 -9.60 13.53
N VAL A 172 4.95 -8.32 13.82
CA VAL A 172 3.70 -7.82 14.41
C VAL A 172 2.52 -8.09 13.48
N TRP A 173 2.72 -7.93 12.17
CA TRP A 173 1.70 -8.19 11.16
C TRP A 173 1.40 -9.68 11.06
N GLU A 174 2.42 -10.53 11.08
CA GLU A 174 2.26 -11.99 11.07
C GLU A 174 1.45 -12.46 12.29
N GLU A 175 1.79 -11.97 13.48
CA GLU A 175 1.07 -12.29 14.72
C GLU A 175 -0.40 -11.88 14.64
N VAL A 176 -0.69 -10.67 14.17
CA VAL A 176 -2.07 -10.19 13.98
C VAL A 176 -2.81 -11.07 13.00
N LEU A 177 -2.21 -11.33 11.83
CA LEU A 177 -2.80 -12.18 10.81
C LEU A 177 -3.09 -13.57 11.36
N ILE A 178 -2.18 -14.20 12.11
CA ILE A 178 -2.41 -15.52 12.72
C ILE A 178 -3.56 -15.47 13.73
N MET A 179 -3.56 -14.49 14.65
CA MET A 179 -4.48 -14.44 15.79
C MET A 179 -5.89 -13.96 15.45
N LEU A 180 -6.10 -13.29 14.32
CA LEU A 180 -7.43 -12.78 13.96
C LEU A 180 -8.49 -13.91 13.91
N PRO A 181 -9.70 -13.71 14.45
CA PRO A 181 -10.76 -14.71 14.36
C PRO A 181 -11.18 -15.04 12.91
N ASP A 182 -11.62 -16.26 12.66
CA ASP A 182 -11.96 -16.75 11.30
C ASP A 182 -13.12 -15.99 10.63
N HIS A 183 -14.02 -15.40 11.44
CA HIS A 183 -15.16 -14.63 10.92
C HIS A 183 -14.73 -13.28 10.33
N VAL A 184 -13.57 -12.75 10.72
CA VAL A 184 -13.08 -11.43 10.29
C VAL A 184 -12.59 -11.48 8.85
N GLY A 185 -13.15 -10.62 8.00
CA GLY A 185 -12.69 -10.36 6.64
C GLY A 185 -11.44 -9.49 6.61
N LEU A 186 -10.55 -9.76 5.65
CA LEU A 186 -9.26 -9.08 5.49
C LEU A 186 -9.24 -8.22 4.24
N ILE A 187 -8.80 -6.97 4.39
CA ILE A 187 -8.58 -6.03 3.31
C ILE A 187 -7.14 -5.57 3.38
N MET A 188 -6.30 -6.15 2.54
CA MET A 188 -4.86 -5.88 2.54
C MET A 188 -4.54 -4.89 1.43
N LEU A 189 -4.06 -3.70 1.80
CA LEU A 189 -3.72 -2.62 0.88
C LEU A 189 -2.21 -2.47 0.84
N SER A 190 -1.64 -2.54 -0.37
CA SER A 190 -0.20 -2.46 -0.56
C SER A 190 0.16 -1.55 -1.73
N ALA A 191 1.37 -1.00 -1.67
CA ALA A 191 2.08 -0.59 -2.88
C ALA A 191 2.30 -1.82 -3.80
N THR A 192 2.79 -1.59 -5.02
CA THR A 192 3.09 -2.70 -5.95
C THR A 192 4.18 -3.60 -5.37
N VAL A 193 3.85 -4.88 -5.18
CA VAL A 193 4.78 -5.93 -4.71
C VAL A 193 4.77 -7.09 -5.69
N SER A 194 5.92 -7.71 -5.93
CA SER A 194 6.07 -8.80 -6.92
C SER A 194 5.52 -10.15 -6.42
N ASN A 195 5.42 -10.35 -5.10
CA ASN A 195 5.03 -11.60 -4.46
C ASN A 195 3.59 -11.57 -3.91
N ALA A 196 2.71 -10.72 -4.44
CA ALA A 196 1.33 -10.54 -3.95
C ALA A 196 0.55 -11.87 -3.89
N ARG A 197 0.67 -12.70 -4.94
CA ARG A 197 0.01 -14.02 -5.03
C ARG A 197 0.47 -14.98 -3.94
N GLU A 198 1.78 -15.10 -3.74
CA GLU A 198 2.38 -16.00 -2.75
C GLU A 198 1.95 -15.61 -1.34
N PHE A 199 1.96 -14.32 -1.05
CA PHE A 199 1.51 -13.78 0.22
C PHE A 199 0.01 -14.03 0.45
N ALA A 200 -0.83 -13.73 -0.54
CA ALA A 200 -2.27 -13.99 -0.45
C ALA A 200 -2.58 -15.49 -0.29
N GLU A 201 -1.78 -16.36 -0.90
CA GLU A 201 -1.93 -17.81 -0.78
C GLU A 201 -1.56 -18.27 0.64
N TRP A 202 -0.50 -17.72 1.23
CA TRP A 202 -0.14 -17.97 2.63
C TRP A 202 -1.24 -17.52 3.60
N VAL A 203 -1.74 -16.29 3.45
CA VAL A 203 -2.85 -15.78 4.27
C VAL A 203 -4.11 -16.62 4.09
N GLY A 204 -4.46 -16.93 2.85
CA GLY A 204 -5.66 -17.71 2.52
C GLY A 204 -5.63 -19.13 3.05
N ARG A 205 -4.46 -19.81 2.99
CA ARG A 205 -4.26 -21.12 3.61
C ARG A 205 -4.40 -21.07 5.12
N MET A 206 -3.76 -20.09 5.76
CA MET A 206 -3.79 -19.90 7.20
C MET A 206 -5.21 -19.59 7.71
N LYS A 207 -5.97 -18.77 6.97
CA LYS A 207 -7.38 -18.44 7.31
C LYS A 207 -8.41 -19.39 6.75
N ARG A 208 -8.00 -20.34 5.91
CA ARG A 208 -8.89 -21.24 5.16
C ARG A 208 -9.99 -20.50 4.40
N ARG A 209 -9.68 -19.31 3.88
CA ARG A 209 -10.59 -18.44 3.13
C ARG A 209 -9.94 -17.99 1.83
N ASN A 210 -10.73 -17.83 0.78
CA ASN A 210 -10.23 -17.30 -0.48
C ASN A 210 -9.78 -15.85 -0.30
N VAL A 211 -8.67 -15.48 -0.93
CA VAL A 211 -8.15 -14.11 -0.97
C VAL A 211 -8.03 -13.71 -2.43
N TYR A 212 -8.73 -12.64 -2.82
CA TYR A 212 -8.72 -12.14 -4.18
C TYR A 212 -7.61 -11.12 -4.36
N VAL A 213 -6.65 -11.43 -5.24
CA VAL A 213 -5.50 -10.58 -5.53
C VAL A 213 -5.82 -9.67 -6.71
N ILE A 214 -5.76 -8.37 -6.46
CA ILE A 214 -6.11 -7.31 -7.40
C ILE A 214 -4.89 -6.41 -7.56
N SER A 215 -4.30 -6.40 -8.75
CA SER A 215 -3.06 -5.66 -9.01
C SER A 215 -3.25 -4.61 -10.09
N THR A 216 -2.55 -3.47 -10.00
CA THR A 216 -2.50 -2.48 -11.09
C THR A 216 -1.08 -2.35 -11.62
N PHE A 217 -0.88 -2.49 -12.92
CA PHE A 217 0.46 -2.41 -13.55
C PHE A 217 0.88 -0.98 -13.96
N LYS A 218 -0.05 -0.02 -13.94
CA LYS A 218 0.20 1.36 -14.39
C LYS A 218 -0.20 2.36 -13.31
N ARG A 219 0.60 3.42 -13.18
CA ARG A 219 0.26 4.58 -12.33
C ARG A 219 -0.84 5.40 -13.02
N PRO A 220 -1.90 5.81 -12.29
CA PRO A 220 -2.92 6.70 -12.86
C PRO A 220 -2.35 8.06 -13.29
N VAL A 221 -1.37 8.56 -12.53
CA VAL A 221 -0.57 9.73 -12.90
C VAL A 221 0.84 9.25 -13.27
N PRO A 222 1.23 9.28 -14.55
CA PRO A 222 2.56 8.87 -14.98
C PRO A 222 3.63 9.81 -14.40
N LEU A 223 4.83 9.29 -14.18
CA LEU A 223 5.96 10.07 -13.68
C LEU A 223 6.97 10.31 -14.80
N GLU A 224 7.47 11.53 -14.86
CA GLU A 224 8.62 11.92 -15.68
C GLU A 224 9.82 12.09 -14.75
N HIS A 225 10.99 11.57 -15.17
CA HIS A 225 12.21 11.67 -14.38
C HIS A 225 13.19 12.62 -15.04
N PHE A 226 13.66 13.62 -14.28
CA PHE A 226 14.61 14.62 -14.75
C PHE A 226 15.93 14.51 -13.99
N LEU A 227 17.04 14.75 -14.68
CA LEU A 227 18.36 14.93 -14.10
C LEU A 227 18.69 16.42 -14.07
N TYR A 228 18.85 16.95 -12.87
CA TYR A 228 19.30 18.31 -12.65
C TYR A 228 20.83 18.37 -12.58
N THR A 229 21.46 19.23 -13.38
CA THR A 229 22.93 19.41 -13.41
C THR A 229 23.40 20.81 -13.04
N GLY A 230 22.49 21.68 -12.60
CA GLY A 230 22.80 23.05 -12.22
C GLY A 230 23.70 23.14 -10.99
N ASN A 231 24.73 23.97 -11.06
CA ASN A 231 25.71 24.21 -9.99
C ASN A 231 26.07 25.69 -9.81
N SER A 232 25.40 26.58 -10.54
CA SER A 232 25.57 28.02 -10.52
C SER A 232 24.24 28.71 -10.81
N THR A 233 24.17 30.03 -10.59
CA THR A 233 23.00 30.85 -10.95
C THR A 233 22.70 30.80 -12.45
N SER A 234 23.73 30.69 -13.30
CA SER A 234 23.58 30.58 -14.76
C SER A 234 23.07 29.22 -15.23
N THR A 235 23.21 28.17 -14.41
CA THR A 235 22.84 26.79 -14.76
C THR A 235 21.68 26.25 -13.92
N ASN A 236 21.01 27.12 -13.17
CA ASN A 236 19.94 26.76 -12.22
C ASN A 236 18.66 26.20 -12.85
N LYS A 237 18.57 26.20 -14.18
CA LYS A 237 17.45 25.66 -14.96
C LYS A 237 17.83 24.43 -15.79
N GLU A 238 19.05 23.91 -15.65
CA GLU A 238 19.48 22.72 -16.38
C GLU A 238 18.82 21.45 -15.81
N LEU A 239 17.68 21.11 -16.38
CA LEU A 239 17.00 19.83 -16.17
C LEU A 239 16.92 19.07 -17.49
N PHE A 240 17.36 17.82 -17.46
CA PHE A 240 17.32 16.91 -18.60
C PHE A 240 16.33 15.78 -18.33
N MET A 241 15.25 15.69 -19.10
CA MET A 241 14.31 14.58 -18.97
C MET A 241 14.96 13.27 -19.40
N LEU A 242 15.07 12.31 -18.49
CA LEU A 242 15.66 11.00 -18.75
C LEU A 242 14.60 9.94 -19.06
N ILE A 243 13.43 10.02 -18.43
CA ILE A 243 12.33 9.08 -18.62
C ILE A 243 11.05 9.89 -18.81
N ASP A 244 10.32 9.62 -19.88
CA ASP A 244 9.03 10.25 -20.18
C ASP A 244 7.85 9.57 -19.47
N ALA A 245 6.65 10.13 -19.64
CA ALA A 245 5.42 9.63 -19.03
C ALA A 245 5.09 8.18 -19.45
N GLU A 246 5.53 7.76 -20.64
CA GLU A 246 5.39 6.40 -21.18
C GLU A 246 6.45 5.42 -20.65
N GLN A 247 7.29 5.83 -19.70
CA GLN A 247 8.39 5.03 -19.13
C GLN A 247 9.50 4.70 -20.14
N LYS A 248 9.64 5.48 -21.21
CA LYS A 248 10.71 5.32 -22.20
C LYS A 248 11.92 6.13 -21.79
N PHE A 249 13.09 5.48 -21.82
CA PHE A 249 14.36 6.14 -21.57
C PHE A 249 14.82 6.96 -22.78
N LEU A 250 15.19 8.22 -22.52
CA LEU A 250 15.62 9.18 -23.53
C LEU A 250 17.15 9.27 -23.57
N GLU A 251 17.78 8.34 -24.30
CA GLU A 251 19.24 8.23 -24.41
C GLU A 251 19.93 9.54 -24.82
N ARG A 252 19.32 10.29 -25.76
CA ARG A 252 19.85 11.57 -26.23
C ARG A 252 20.00 12.58 -25.09
N ASN A 253 18.98 12.69 -24.25
CA ASN A 253 18.97 13.61 -23.12
C ASN A 253 19.95 13.17 -22.03
N HIS A 254 20.08 11.85 -21.83
CA HIS A 254 21.10 11.30 -20.94
C HIS A 254 22.52 11.67 -21.38
N VAL A 255 22.85 11.49 -22.68
CA VAL A 255 24.16 11.86 -23.23
C VAL A 255 24.43 13.37 -23.05
N GLN A 256 23.42 14.21 -23.30
CA GLN A 256 23.54 15.66 -23.08
C GLN A 256 23.78 16.01 -21.61
N ALA A 257 23.07 15.36 -20.69
CA ALA A 257 23.25 15.59 -19.26
C ALA A 257 24.63 15.16 -18.77
N VAL A 258 25.15 14.03 -19.26
CA VAL A 258 26.51 13.57 -18.97
C VAL A 258 27.54 14.56 -19.54
N ALA A 259 27.38 14.99 -20.78
CA ALA A 259 28.26 15.98 -21.40
C ALA A 259 28.28 17.30 -20.62
N ALA A 260 27.12 17.81 -20.20
CA ALA A 260 26.99 19.01 -19.38
C ALA A 260 27.71 18.86 -18.03
N LYS A 261 27.57 17.70 -17.37
CA LYS A 261 28.27 17.40 -16.11
C LYS A 261 29.78 17.30 -16.30
N THR A 262 30.25 16.62 -17.36
CA THR A 262 31.67 16.42 -17.64
C THR A 262 32.37 17.72 -18.02
N ALA A 263 31.74 18.58 -18.84
CA ALA A 263 32.27 19.90 -19.17
C ALA A 263 32.55 20.72 -17.90
N LYS A 264 31.59 20.71 -16.96
CA LYS A 264 31.74 21.43 -15.67
C LYS A 264 32.80 20.84 -14.75
N GLN A 265 32.99 19.51 -14.74
CA GLN A 265 34.07 18.90 -13.99
C GLN A 265 35.44 19.32 -14.52
N LYS A 266 35.59 19.45 -15.84
CA LYS A 266 36.82 19.95 -16.46
C LYS A 266 37.07 21.42 -16.12
N ASP A 267 36.06 22.29 -16.22
CA ASP A 267 36.18 23.71 -15.84
C ASP A 267 36.60 23.88 -14.38
N ARG A 268 36.03 23.07 -13.47
CA ARG A 268 36.37 23.11 -12.04
C ARG A 268 37.79 22.64 -11.75
N GLN A 269 38.30 21.64 -12.48
CA GLN A 269 39.68 21.17 -12.35
C GLN A 269 40.68 22.19 -12.91
N GLN A 270 40.36 22.88 -14.01
CA GLN A 270 41.21 23.93 -14.56
C GLN A 270 41.33 25.14 -13.63
N HIS A 271 40.22 25.57 -13.00
CA HIS A 271 40.25 26.72 -12.08
C HIS A 271 40.94 26.45 -10.73
N PHE A 272 41.03 25.20 -10.26
CA PHE A 272 41.77 24.85 -9.04
C PHE A 272 43.25 24.50 -9.28
N GLY A 273 43.66 24.26 -10.53
CA GLY A 273 45.05 23.91 -10.88
C GLY A 273 46.01 25.09 -11.08
N SER A 274 45.53 26.33 -11.13
CA SER A 274 46.32 27.52 -11.47
C SER A 274 46.59 28.46 -10.28
N LYS A 275 47.01 27.94 -9.14
CA LYS A 275 47.70 28.72 -8.09
C LYS A 275 49.15 28.25 -7.98
N THR A 276 49.95 28.63 -8.96
CA THR A 276 51.42 28.62 -8.83
C THR A 276 51.76 29.59 -7.71
N ARG A 277 52.35 29.10 -6.62
CA ARG A 277 52.95 29.92 -5.56
C ARG A 277 54.04 30.80 -6.17
N HIS A 278 53.79 32.10 -6.29
CA HIS A 278 54.87 33.07 -6.39
C HIS A 278 55.35 33.36 -4.96
N ASP A 279 56.31 32.57 -4.49
CA ASP A 279 57.15 32.96 -3.34
C ASP A 279 58.07 34.09 -3.82
N THR A 280 57.64 35.33 -3.59
CA THR A 280 58.55 36.48 -3.70
C THR A 280 59.39 36.53 -2.43
N LEU A 281 60.57 35.91 -2.49
CA LEU A 281 61.68 36.18 -1.59
C LEU A 281 62.02 37.69 -1.68
N ASN A 282 61.67 38.45 -0.64
CA ASN A 282 62.22 39.79 -0.46
C ASN A 282 63.42 39.70 0.49
N THR A 283 64.60 39.64 -0.12
CA THR A 283 65.89 39.91 0.51
C THR A 283 66.14 41.42 0.59
N ASN A 284 66.55 41.87 1.78
CA ASN A 284 67.34 43.07 2.11
C ASN A 284 66.72 44.47 1.91
N GLN A 285 66.38 45.14 3.01
CA GLN A 285 67.24 46.15 3.69
C GLN A 285 66.61 46.57 5.02
#